data_AF-A0A1F9Z4J7-F1
#
_entry.id   AF-A0A1F9Z4J7-F1
#
_cell.length_a   1.000
_cell.length_b   1.000
_cell.length_c   1.000
_cell.angle_alpha   90.00
_cell.angle_beta   90.00
_cell.angle_gamma   90.00
#
_symmetry.space_group_name_H-M   'P 1'
#
loop_
_entity.id
_entity.type
_entity.pdbx_description
1 polymer ?
#
loop_
_entity_poly.entity_id
_entity_poly.type
_entity_poly.pdbx_seq_one_letter_code
_entity_poly.pdbx_strand_id
1 'polypeptide(L)'
;MYNHIINEMKKHFPFTAIGAVIGIVFMYFSYTLSYKTAYNIFYILHPLHVLLSALVTASMYEFYKKGKINLLLLLFVGYVGSVGIATLSDSLIPYFGEILLDMPNRKIHLGFIEKWWLVNPLALIGIAIAYFKPSTKFPHMGHVLVSTWASVFHIIMAIGKPIGFLQYAMLFTFLFLAVWVPCCMSDIVFPLLFVKDKHKL
;
A
#
# COMPACT_ATOMS: atom_id res chain seq x y z
N MET A 1 11.72 -19.23 6.54
CA MET A 1 11.33 -18.38 5.37
C MET A 1 9.89 -18.58 4.88
N TYR A 2 9.49 -19.64 4.17
CA TYR A 2 8.09 -19.75 3.66
C TYR A 2 7.05 -19.82 4.78
N ASN A 3 7.28 -20.67 5.79
CA ASN A 3 6.42 -20.74 6.98
C ASN A 3 6.38 -19.41 7.75
N HIS A 4 7.48 -18.66 7.75
CA HIS A 4 7.54 -17.33 8.35
C HIS A 4 6.67 -16.34 7.60
N ILE A 5 6.78 -16.29 6.27
CA ILE A 5 5.96 -15.44 5.40
C ILE A 5 4.47 -15.75 5.59
N ILE A 6 4.08 -17.04 5.58
CA ILE A 6 2.69 -17.42 5.83
C ILE A 6 2.23 -16.98 7.22
N ASN A 7 3.06 -17.16 8.25
CA ASN A 7 2.70 -16.78 9.60
C ASN A 7 2.52 -15.26 9.72
N GLU A 8 3.39 -14.47 9.10
CA GLU A 8 3.25 -13.02 9.03
C GLU A 8 1.99 -12.61 8.26
N MET A 9 1.72 -13.20 7.09
CA MET A 9 0.49 -12.93 6.32
C MET A 9 -0.78 -13.22 7.15
N LYS A 10 -0.81 -14.34 7.90
CA LYS A 10 -1.93 -14.70 8.78
C LYS A 10 -2.13 -13.72 9.94
N LYS A 11 -1.05 -13.20 10.53
CA LYS A 11 -1.14 -12.20 11.61
C LYS A 11 -1.72 -10.87 11.12
N HIS A 12 -1.46 -10.51 9.87
CA HIS A 12 -1.91 -9.24 9.28
C HIS A 12 -3.29 -9.32 8.63
N PHE A 13 -3.79 -10.53 8.37
CA PHE A 13 -5.14 -10.78 7.85
C PHE A 13 -6.25 -10.08 8.67
N PRO A 14 -6.38 -10.28 10.01
CA PRO A 14 -7.48 -9.68 10.77
C PRO A 14 -7.41 -8.15 10.79
N PHE A 15 -6.21 -7.58 10.90
CA PHE A 15 -6.03 -6.13 10.88
C PHE A 15 -6.45 -5.52 9.53
N THR A 16 -6.04 -6.16 8.42
CA THR A 16 -6.43 -5.69 7.08
C THR A 16 -7.93 -5.84 6.85
N ALA A 17 -8.54 -6.91 7.34
CA ALA A 17 -9.99 -7.09 7.27
C ALA A 17 -10.74 -6.00 8.04
N ILE A 18 -10.30 -5.67 9.27
CA ILE A 18 -10.88 -4.57 10.06
C ILE A 18 -10.70 -3.24 9.32
N GLY A 19 -9.50 -2.98 8.77
CA GLY A 19 -9.22 -1.80 7.95
C GLY A 19 -10.19 -1.68 6.76
N ALA A 20 -10.41 -2.78 6.04
CA ALA A 20 -11.35 -2.84 4.91
C ALA A 20 -12.79 -2.59 5.36
N VAL A 21 -13.25 -3.17 6.47
CA VAL A 21 -14.58 -2.89 7.04
C VAL A 21 -14.72 -1.40 7.37
N ILE A 22 -13.75 -0.82 8.07
CA ILE A 22 -13.76 0.61 8.42
C ILE A 22 -13.77 1.47 7.15
N GLY A 23 -13.00 1.09 6.13
CA GLY A 23 -12.99 1.75 4.83
C GLY A 23 -14.36 1.73 4.14
N ILE A 24 -15.04 0.59 4.12
CA ILE A 24 -16.40 0.45 3.57
C ILE A 24 -17.41 1.28 4.36
N VAL A 25 -17.31 1.30 5.69
CA VAL A 25 -18.15 2.16 6.53
C VAL A 25 -17.91 3.65 6.20
N PHE A 26 -16.65 4.07 6.08
CA PHE A 26 -16.33 5.44 5.65
C PHE A 26 -16.89 5.75 4.27
N MET A 27 -16.80 4.81 3.32
CA MET A 27 -17.38 4.96 2.00
C MET A 27 -18.88 5.20 2.06
N TYR A 28 -19.60 4.43 2.88
CA TYR A 28 -21.04 4.56 3.06
C TYR A 28 -21.45 5.94 3.60
N PHE A 29 -20.63 6.58 4.43
CA PHE A 29 -20.91 7.94 4.90
C PHE A 29 -20.37 9.06 3.99
N SER A 30 -19.44 8.73 3.10
CA SER A 30 -18.69 9.71 2.29
C SER A 30 -19.13 9.76 0.82
N TYR A 31 -20.14 8.98 0.40
CA TYR A 31 -20.57 8.91 -1.01
C TYR A 31 -21.13 10.22 -1.57
N THR A 32 -21.54 11.14 -0.71
CA THR A 32 -22.07 12.47 -1.10
C THR A 32 -20.98 13.54 -1.22
N LEU A 33 -19.71 13.20 -0.92
CA LEU A 33 -18.62 14.15 -1.05
C LEU A 33 -18.44 14.58 -2.51
N SER A 34 -18.12 15.87 -2.68
CA SER A 34 -17.74 16.38 -4.00
C SER A 34 -16.48 15.67 -4.51
N TYR A 35 -16.38 15.51 -5.84
CA TYR A 35 -15.18 14.97 -6.49
C TYR A 35 -13.91 15.70 -6.01
N LYS A 36 -13.94 17.03 -5.90
CA LYS A 36 -12.81 17.85 -5.43
C LYS A 36 -12.39 17.49 -4.00
N THR A 37 -13.35 17.26 -3.10
CA THR A 37 -13.06 16.88 -1.71
C THR A 37 -12.43 15.49 -1.65
N ALA A 38 -13.03 14.50 -2.32
CA ALA A 38 -12.50 13.14 -2.38
C ALA A 38 -11.10 13.09 -3.01
N TYR A 39 -10.87 13.88 -4.06
CA TYR A 39 -9.57 14.05 -4.72
C TYR A 39 -8.51 14.59 -3.77
N ASN A 40 -8.81 15.66 -3.03
CA ASN A 40 -7.85 16.23 -2.08
C ASN A 40 -7.49 15.23 -0.97
N ILE A 41 -8.47 14.50 -0.44
CA ILE A 41 -8.22 13.49 0.59
C ILE A 41 -7.36 12.35 0.03
N PHE A 42 -7.68 11.85 -1.17
CA PHE A 42 -6.86 10.86 -1.85
C PHE A 42 -5.42 11.32 -2.00
N TYR A 43 -5.19 12.56 -2.45
CA TYR A 43 -3.84 13.12 -2.64
C TYR A 43 -3.11 13.49 -1.34
N ILE A 44 -3.75 13.39 -0.17
CA ILE A 44 -3.09 13.43 1.13
C ILE A 44 -2.71 12.01 1.56
N LEU A 45 -3.65 11.06 1.44
CA LEU A 45 -3.49 9.69 1.90
C LEU A 45 -2.52 8.89 1.02
N HIS A 46 -2.59 9.05 -0.30
CA HIS A 46 -1.74 8.32 -1.24
C HIS A 46 -0.26 8.61 -1.00
N PRO A 47 0.26 9.85 -1.01
CA PRO A 47 1.69 10.05 -0.72
C PRO A 47 2.11 9.58 0.68
N LEU A 48 1.21 9.68 1.66
CA LEU A 48 1.46 9.19 3.02
C LEU A 48 1.62 7.66 3.06
N HIS A 49 0.83 6.91 2.30
CA HIS A 49 0.98 5.46 2.24
C HIS A 49 2.32 5.04 1.61
N VAL A 50 2.86 5.83 0.67
CA VAL A 50 4.12 5.54 -0.02
C VAL A 50 5.26 5.77 0.94
N LEU A 51 5.22 6.88 1.68
CA LEU A 51 6.17 7.16 2.75
C LEU A 51 6.19 6.03 3.79
N LEU A 52 5.02 5.60 4.26
CA LEU A 52 4.91 4.54 5.26
C LEU A 52 5.40 3.20 4.72
N SER A 53 5.05 2.85 3.48
CA SER A 53 5.55 1.66 2.80
C SER A 53 7.07 1.66 2.70
N ALA A 54 7.67 2.76 2.25
CA ALA A 54 9.11 2.89 2.09
C ALA A 54 9.83 2.80 3.44
N LEU A 55 9.29 3.45 4.48
CA LEU A 55 9.77 3.36 5.85
C LEU A 55 9.75 1.92 6.37
N VAL A 56 8.62 1.22 6.25
CA VAL A 56 8.48 -0.15 6.76
C VAL A 56 9.38 -1.11 6.00
N THR A 57 9.37 -1.03 4.67
CA THR A 57 10.17 -1.88 3.79
C THR A 57 11.66 -1.75 4.10
N ALA A 58 12.17 -0.51 4.18
CA ALA A 58 13.57 -0.26 4.52
C ALA A 58 13.89 -0.69 5.96
N SER A 59 13.00 -0.41 6.92
CA SER A 59 13.18 -0.82 8.34
C SER A 59 13.23 -2.34 8.49
N MET A 60 12.40 -3.08 7.75
CA MET A 60 12.37 -4.54 7.78
C MET A 60 13.69 -5.12 7.29
N TYR A 61 14.24 -4.58 6.19
CA TYR A 61 15.57 -4.97 5.74
C TYR A 61 16.65 -4.66 6.80
N GLU A 62 16.57 -3.48 7.41
CA GLU A 62 17.54 -3.03 8.41
C GLU A 62 17.54 -3.87 9.70
N PHE A 63 16.38 -4.33 10.17
CA PHE A 63 16.29 -5.18 11.36
C PHE A 63 16.92 -6.56 11.17
N TYR A 64 16.84 -7.11 9.96
CA TYR A 64 17.26 -8.49 9.69
C TYR A 64 18.63 -8.60 9.01
N LYS A 65 19.17 -7.52 8.44
CA LYS A 65 20.53 -7.54 7.88
C LYS A 65 21.58 -7.79 8.97
N LYS A 66 22.73 -8.34 8.57
CA LYS A 66 23.93 -8.43 9.39
C LYS A 66 25.01 -7.46 8.89
N GLY A 67 25.68 -6.78 9.81
CA GLY A 67 26.83 -5.92 9.52
C GLY A 67 26.46 -4.50 9.08
N LYS A 68 27.43 -3.83 8.45
CA LYS A 68 27.32 -2.42 8.03
C LYS A 68 26.18 -2.22 7.04
N ILE A 69 25.52 -1.07 7.11
CA ILE A 69 24.46 -0.68 6.17
C ILE A 69 25.11 -0.44 4.80
N ASN A 70 24.64 -1.15 3.78
CA ASN A 70 24.90 -0.78 2.40
C ASN A 70 23.79 0.19 1.97
N LEU A 71 24.12 1.48 1.91
CA LEU A 71 23.17 2.54 1.57
C LEU A 71 22.51 2.33 0.21
N LEU A 72 23.26 1.86 -0.78
CA LEU A 72 22.74 1.60 -2.12
C LEU A 72 21.67 0.50 -2.08
N LEU A 73 21.93 -0.57 -1.31
CA LEU A 73 20.98 -1.67 -1.17
C LEU A 73 19.76 -1.27 -0.33
N LEU A 74 19.94 -0.44 0.71
CA LEU A 74 18.82 0.11 1.49
C LEU A 74 17.90 0.97 0.61
N LEU A 75 18.48 1.87 -0.19
CA LEU A 75 17.74 2.70 -1.14
C LEU A 75 17.00 1.84 -2.17
N PHE A 76 17.68 0.85 -2.75
CA PHE A 76 17.07 -0.08 -3.69
C PHE A 76 15.90 -0.84 -3.08
N VAL A 77 16.10 -1.46 -1.91
CA VAL A 77 15.07 -2.27 -1.25
C VAL A 77 13.88 -1.40 -0.84
N GLY A 78 14.13 -0.26 -0.21
CA GLY A 78 13.08 0.64 0.21
C GLY A 78 12.29 1.21 -0.96
N TYR A 79 12.96 1.65 -2.04
CA TYR A 79 12.31 2.29 -3.18
C TYR A 79 11.58 1.28 -4.07
N VAL A 80 12.24 0.20 -4.48
CA VAL A 80 11.62 -0.81 -5.35
C VAL A 80 10.53 -1.58 -4.61
N GLY A 81 10.74 -1.86 -3.33
CA GLY A 81 9.74 -2.52 -2.50
C GLY A 81 8.49 -1.67 -2.35
N SER A 82 8.63 -0.39 -2.01
CA SER A 82 7.48 0.51 -1.89
C SER A 82 6.86 0.87 -3.24
N VAL A 83 7.57 1.65 -4.07
CA VAL A 83 7.03 2.22 -5.31
C VAL A 83 6.76 1.15 -6.37
N GLY A 84 7.66 0.18 -6.51
CA GLY A 84 7.54 -0.89 -7.49
C GLY A 84 6.35 -1.81 -7.20
N ILE A 85 6.22 -2.28 -5.95
CA ILE A 85 5.12 -3.18 -5.57
C ILE A 85 3.81 -2.39 -5.39
N ALA A 86 3.82 -1.16 -4.88
CA ALA A 86 2.61 -0.32 -4.82
C ALA A 86 2.02 -0.03 -6.19
N THR A 87 2.82 -0.02 -7.27
CA THR A 87 2.29 0.08 -8.64
C THR A 87 1.30 -1.06 -8.96
N LEU A 88 1.43 -2.23 -8.32
CA LEU A 88 0.48 -3.32 -8.46
C LEU A 88 -0.89 -2.94 -7.88
N SER A 89 -0.95 -2.44 -6.64
CA SER A 89 -2.22 -2.02 -6.00
C SER A 89 -2.81 -0.76 -6.60
N ASP A 90 -1.96 0.20 -6.93
CA ASP A 90 -2.38 1.57 -7.21
C ASP A 90 -2.77 1.76 -8.67
N SER A 91 -2.18 0.96 -9.56
CA SER A 91 -2.29 1.15 -11.00
C SER A 91 -2.78 -0.11 -11.72
N LEU A 92 -2.10 -1.25 -11.51
CA LEU A 92 -2.33 -2.44 -12.33
C LEU A 92 -3.62 -3.18 -11.94
N ILE A 93 -3.84 -3.43 -10.64
CA ILE A 93 -5.06 -4.08 -10.16
C ILE A 93 -6.32 -3.25 -10.53
N PRO A 94 -6.36 -1.92 -10.29
CA PRO A 94 -7.46 -1.07 -10.75
C PRO A 94 -7.66 -1.13 -12.26
N TYR A 95 -6.59 -1.04 -13.06
CA TYR A 95 -6.67 -1.12 -14.52
C TYR A 95 -7.26 -2.46 -15.02
N PHE A 96 -6.89 -3.58 -14.40
CA PHE A 96 -7.53 -4.87 -14.70
C PHE A 96 -9.03 -4.86 -14.33
N GLY A 97 -9.40 -4.21 -13.23
CA GLY A 97 -10.80 -3.98 -12.87
C GLY A 97 -11.55 -3.17 -13.92
N GLU A 98 -10.95 -2.10 -14.43
CA GLU A 98 -11.51 -1.27 -15.51
C GLU A 98 -11.70 -2.08 -16.81
N ILE A 99 -10.77 -2.99 -17.13
CA ILE A 99 -10.90 -3.92 -18.28
C ILE A 99 -12.06 -4.89 -18.07
N LEU A 100 -12.11 -5.54 -16.90
CA LEU A 100 -13.12 -6.56 -16.60
C LEU A 100 -14.54 -5.98 -16.58
N LEU A 101 -14.68 -4.71 -16.17
CA LEU A 101 -15.95 -3.99 -16.11
C LEU A 101 -16.29 -3.22 -17.40
N ASP A 102 -15.53 -3.45 -18.46
CA ASP A 102 -15.68 -2.80 -19.77
C ASP A 102 -15.74 -1.26 -19.72
N MET A 103 -15.00 -0.62 -18.80
CA MET A 103 -15.09 0.84 -18.59
C MET A 103 -14.55 1.64 -19.78
N PRO A 104 -15.11 2.82 -20.10
CA PRO A 104 -14.78 3.57 -21.31
C PRO A 104 -13.42 4.30 -21.29
N ASN A 105 -12.79 4.47 -20.13
CA ASN A 105 -11.57 5.29 -19.96
C ASN A 105 -10.43 4.52 -19.27
N ARG A 106 -10.11 3.31 -19.75
CA ARG A 106 -9.10 2.47 -19.10
C ARG A 106 -7.71 3.02 -19.29
N LYS A 107 -7.01 3.35 -18.20
CA LYS A 107 -5.64 3.86 -18.26
C LYS A 107 -4.82 3.38 -17.09
N ILE A 108 -3.57 3.00 -17.38
CA ILE A 108 -2.60 2.73 -16.32
C ILE A 108 -2.08 4.08 -15.83
N HIS A 109 -2.33 4.38 -14.56
CA HIS A 109 -1.88 5.60 -13.90
C HIS A 109 -0.64 5.33 -13.06
N LEU A 110 0.54 5.64 -13.59
CA LEU A 110 1.81 5.40 -12.90
C LEU A 110 2.17 6.59 -12.01
N GLY A 111 1.80 6.53 -10.72
CA GLY A 111 1.97 7.64 -9.79
C GLY A 111 3.40 8.18 -9.66
N PHE A 112 4.41 7.30 -9.73
CA PHE A 112 5.82 7.70 -9.67
C PHE A 112 6.32 8.42 -10.93
N ILE A 113 5.55 8.41 -12.02
CA ILE A 113 5.80 9.16 -13.26
C ILE A 113 4.91 10.40 -13.29
N GLU A 114 3.60 10.24 -13.17
CA GLU A 114 2.61 11.32 -13.28
C GLU A 114 2.74 12.34 -12.15
N LYS A 115 3.08 11.86 -10.95
CA LYS A 115 3.23 12.65 -9.71
C LYS A 115 4.61 12.40 -9.10
N TRP A 116 5.63 12.27 -9.95
CA TRP A 116 7.01 11.99 -9.56
C TRP A 116 7.53 12.92 -8.46
N TRP A 117 7.16 14.21 -8.52
CA TRP A 117 7.58 15.26 -7.58
C TRP A 117 7.00 15.07 -6.16
N LEU A 118 5.99 14.21 -6.01
CA LEU A 118 5.34 13.90 -4.75
C LEU A 118 5.67 12.47 -4.31
N VAL A 119 5.50 11.49 -5.19
CA VAL A 119 5.71 10.07 -4.86
C VAL A 119 7.18 9.78 -4.55
N ASN A 120 8.11 10.23 -5.39
CA ASN A 120 9.52 9.87 -5.22
C ASN A 120 10.16 10.54 -3.99
N PRO A 121 9.95 11.85 -3.73
CA PRO A 121 10.48 12.46 -2.51
C PRO A 121 9.92 11.83 -1.23
N LEU A 122 8.63 11.49 -1.19
CA LEU A 122 8.02 10.87 -0.01
C LEU A 122 8.54 9.45 0.22
N ALA A 123 8.78 8.68 -0.84
CA ALA A 123 9.46 7.38 -0.75
C ALA A 123 10.88 7.55 -0.17
N LEU A 124 11.67 8.50 -0.71
CA LEU A 124 13.03 8.76 -0.23
C LEU A 124 13.06 9.24 1.22
N ILE A 125 12.10 10.07 1.63
CA ILE A 125 11.94 10.49 3.03
C ILE A 125 11.64 9.28 3.92
N GLY A 126 10.75 8.38 3.51
CA GLY A 126 10.47 7.15 4.25
C GLY A 126 11.72 6.30 4.47
N ILE A 127 12.54 6.13 3.42
CA ILE A 127 13.81 5.40 3.51
C ILE A 127 14.81 6.13 4.42
N ALA A 128 14.89 7.45 4.34
CA ALA A 128 15.76 8.25 5.20
C ALA A 128 15.35 8.11 6.68
N ILE A 129 14.05 8.16 6.99
CA ILE A 129 13.54 7.92 8.34
C ILE A 129 13.94 6.52 8.82
N ALA A 130 13.80 5.49 7.97
CA ALA A 130 14.21 4.13 8.31
C ALA A 130 15.69 4.06 8.68
N TYR A 131 16.56 4.68 7.87
CA TYR A 131 18.01 4.70 8.09
C TYR A 131 18.41 5.28 9.45
N PHE A 132 17.71 6.30 9.94
CA PHE A 132 18.02 6.91 11.23
C PHE A 132 17.27 6.27 12.41
N LYS A 133 16.05 5.79 12.19
CA LYS A 133 15.16 5.28 13.24
C LYS A 133 14.22 4.20 12.67
N PRO A 134 14.74 2.97 12.45
CA PRO A 134 13.94 1.90 11.86
C PRO A 134 12.78 1.51 12.77
N SER A 135 11.60 1.30 12.19
CA SER A 135 10.38 0.90 12.90
C SER A 135 9.40 0.23 11.94
N THR A 136 8.83 -0.91 12.32
CA THR A 136 7.96 -1.72 11.45
C THR A 136 6.52 -1.79 11.94
N LYS A 137 6.25 -2.19 13.19
CA LYS A 137 4.88 -2.52 13.64
C LYS A 137 3.86 -1.39 13.45
N PHE A 138 4.10 -0.22 14.05
CA PHE A 138 3.16 0.90 13.95
C PHE A 138 3.12 1.50 12.53
N PRO A 139 4.26 1.76 11.85
CA PRO A 139 4.24 2.22 10.47
C PRO A 139 3.56 1.25 9.49
N HIS A 140 3.67 -0.07 9.69
CA HIS A 140 3.00 -1.08 8.86
C HIS A 140 1.49 -1.04 9.03
N MET A 141 1.00 -0.96 10.28
CA MET A 141 -0.42 -0.75 10.55
C MET A 141 -0.95 0.53 9.90
N GLY A 142 -0.17 1.62 10.00
CA GLY A 142 -0.45 2.87 9.32
C GLY A 142 -0.51 2.71 7.80
N HIS A 143 0.48 2.06 7.19
CA HIS A 143 0.57 1.82 5.75
C HIS A 143 -0.69 1.08 5.24
N VAL A 144 -1.09 -0.01 5.89
CA VAL A 144 -2.28 -0.80 5.49
C VAL A 144 -3.57 0.02 5.64
N LEU A 145 -3.74 0.75 6.75
CA LEU A 145 -4.94 1.57 6.98
C LEU A 145 -5.04 2.73 5.99
N VAL A 146 -3.97 3.49 5.82
CA VAL A 146 -3.91 4.63 4.90
C VAL A 146 -4.11 4.16 3.45
N SER A 147 -3.54 3.03 3.06
CA SER A 147 -3.76 2.42 1.73
C SER A 147 -5.22 2.06 1.48
N THR A 148 -5.88 1.49 2.50
CA THR A 148 -7.31 1.16 2.43
C THR A 148 -8.15 2.42 2.24
N TRP A 149 -7.86 3.48 2.99
CA TRP A 149 -8.60 4.74 2.89
C TRP A 149 -8.32 5.46 1.56
N ALA A 150 -7.07 5.50 1.10
CA ALA A 150 -6.73 6.04 -0.21
C ALA A 150 -7.54 5.32 -1.31
N SER A 151 -7.58 3.98 -1.28
CA SER A 151 -8.36 3.18 -2.23
C SER A 151 -9.85 3.48 -2.16
N VAL A 152 -10.43 3.65 -0.96
CA VAL A 152 -11.84 4.05 -0.79
C VAL A 152 -12.13 5.40 -1.42
N PHE A 153 -11.32 6.43 -1.16
CA PHE A 153 -11.54 7.75 -1.78
C PHE A 153 -11.35 7.73 -3.30
N HIS A 154 -10.43 6.89 -3.80
CA HIS A 154 -10.29 6.65 -5.23
C HIS A 154 -11.56 6.04 -5.84
N ILE A 155 -12.14 5.03 -5.20
CA ILE A 155 -13.38 4.38 -5.63
C ILE A 155 -14.58 5.35 -5.54
N ILE A 156 -14.67 6.18 -4.50
CA ILE A 156 -15.72 7.21 -4.38
C ILE A 156 -15.67 8.17 -5.57
N MET A 157 -14.48 8.65 -5.95
CA MET A 157 -14.30 9.52 -7.11
C MET A 157 -14.72 8.84 -8.42
N ALA A 158 -14.43 7.54 -8.56
CA ALA A 158 -14.75 6.78 -9.77
C ALA A 158 -16.23 6.44 -9.91
N ILE A 159 -16.90 6.07 -8.82
CA ILE A 159 -18.31 5.64 -8.83
C ILE A 159 -19.27 6.83 -8.83
N GLY A 160 -19.07 7.82 -7.96
CA GLY A 160 -19.87 9.05 -7.88
C GLY A 160 -21.37 8.87 -7.59
N LYS A 161 -21.82 7.67 -7.22
CA LYS A 161 -23.22 7.33 -6.95
C LYS A 161 -23.34 6.26 -5.85
N PRO A 162 -24.52 6.14 -5.20
CA PRO A 162 -24.79 5.04 -4.29
C PRO A 162 -24.65 3.67 -4.98
N ILE A 163 -24.21 2.68 -4.21
CA ILE A 163 -24.06 1.29 -4.67
C ILE A 163 -24.90 0.35 -3.79
N GLY A 164 -25.32 -0.77 -4.37
CA GLY A 164 -26.09 -1.80 -3.69
C GLY A 164 -25.23 -2.68 -2.77
N PHE A 165 -25.90 -3.46 -1.93
CA PHE A 165 -25.26 -4.35 -0.96
C PHE A 165 -24.25 -5.33 -1.60
N LEU A 166 -24.61 -5.94 -2.74
CA LEU A 166 -23.72 -6.86 -3.45
C LEU A 166 -22.41 -6.19 -3.88
N GLN A 167 -22.47 -4.93 -4.32
CA GLN A 167 -21.31 -4.17 -4.73
C GLN A 167 -20.42 -3.84 -3.52
N TYR A 168 -20.99 -3.52 -2.35
CA TYR A 168 -20.22 -3.37 -1.12
C TYR A 168 -19.48 -4.66 -0.74
N ALA A 169 -20.12 -5.83 -0.86
CA ALA A 169 -19.47 -7.11 -0.59
C ALA A 169 -18.30 -7.38 -1.56
N MET A 170 -18.49 -7.10 -2.85
CA MET A 170 -17.43 -7.21 -3.85
C MET A 170 -16.28 -6.23 -3.58
N LEU A 171 -16.60 -4.98 -3.24
CA LEU A 171 -15.60 -3.96 -2.89
C LEU A 171 -14.83 -4.33 -1.63
N PHE A 172 -15.47 -4.92 -0.62
CA PHE A 172 -14.77 -5.42 0.56
C PHE A 172 -13.71 -6.46 0.18
N THR A 173 -14.08 -7.47 -0.61
CA THR A 173 -13.13 -8.49 -1.08
C THR A 173 -12.02 -7.88 -1.92
N PHE A 174 -12.36 -6.97 -2.84
CA PHE A 174 -11.39 -6.27 -3.67
C PHE A 174 -10.41 -5.45 -2.84
N LEU A 175 -10.90 -4.57 -1.96
CA LEU A 175 -10.07 -3.74 -1.07
C LEU A 175 -9.17 -4.61 -0.18
N PHE A 176 -9.73 -5.67 0.41
CA PHE A 176 -8.98 -6.57 1.26
C PHE A 176 -7.80 -7.18 0.50
N LEU A 177 -8.03 -7.74 -0.69
CA LEU A 177 -6.98 -8.38 -1.49
C LEU A 177 -5.99 -7.36 -2.05
N ALA A 178 -6.49 -6.22 -2.56
CA ALA A 178 -5.69 -5.16 -3.17
C ALA A 178 -4.80 -4.44 -2.16
N VAL A 179 -5.08 -4.52 -0.85
CA VAL A 179 -4.21 -3.99 0.19
C VAL A 179 -3.36 -5.09 0.81
N TRP A 180 -3.96 -6.19 1.26
CA TRP A 180 -3.24 -7.24 1.99
C TRP A 180 -2.09 -7.85 1.18
N VAL A 181 -2.35 -8.19 -0.09
CA VAL A 181 -1.35 -8.86 -0.93
C VAL A 181 -0.16 -7.95 -1.21
N PRO A 182 -0.31 -6.75 -1.82
CA PRO A 182 0.83 -5.91 -2.16
C PRO A 182 1.47 -5.24 -0.93
N CYS A 183 0.71 -4.80 0.07
CA CYS A 183 1.33 -4.19 1.26
C CYS A 183 2.17 -5.20 2.04
N CYS A 184 1.69 -6.44 2.25
CA CYS A 184 2.51 -7.46 2.92
C CYS A 184 3.67 -7.94 2.03
N MET A 185 3.48 -8.01 0.71
CA MET A 185 4.57 -8.34 -0.22
C MET A 185 5.68 -7.29 -0.15
N SER A 186 5.32 -5.99 -0.17
CA SER A 186 6.25 -4.87 -0.04
C SER A 186 6.94 -4.86 1.31
N ASP A 187 6.18 -4.85 2.39
CA ASP A 187 6.69 -4.51 3.72
C ASP A 187 7.45 -5.66 4.38
N ILE A 188 7.14 -6.90 3.99
CA ILE A 188 7.66 -8.11 4.64
C ILE A 188 8.43 -8.97 3.64
N VAL A 189 7.77 -9.46 2.58
CA VAL A 189 8.37 -10.49 1.73
C VAL A 189 9.58 -9.95 0.98
N PHE A 190 9.42 -8.84 0.28
CA PHE A 190 10.45 -8.25 -0.57
C PHE A 190 11.75 -7.92 0.18
N PRO A 191 11.76 -7.15 1.29
CA PRO A 191 13.01 -6.81 1.98
C PRO A 191 13.74 -8.03 2.53
N LEU A 192 13.00 -9.07 2.94
CA LEU A 192 13.59 -10.30 3.46
C LEU A 192 14.28 -11.16 2.39
N LEU A 193 13.95 -10.97 1.10
CA LEU A 193 14.69 -11.62 0.00
C LEU A 193 16.15 -11.16 -0.09
N PHE A 194 16.47 -9.98 0.45
CA PHE A 194 17.81 -9.38 0.41
C PHE A 194 18.62 -9.63 1.69
N VAL A 195 18.07 -10.40 2.64
CA VAL A 195 18.76 -10.76 3.88
C VAL A 195 19.58 -12.05 3.67
N LYS A 196 20.87 -12.00 4.01
CA LYS A 196 21.82 -13.10 3.77
C LYS A 196 21.60 -14.32 4.67
N ASP A 197 21.10 -14.12 5.90
CA ASP A 197 21.00 -15.20 6.89
C ASP A 197 19.55 -15.53 7.22
N LYS A 198 19.06 -16.63 6.65
CA LYS A 198 17.67 -17.08 6.78
C LYS A 198 17.40 -17.86 8.07
N HIS A 199 18.43 -18.14 8.91
CA HIS A 199 18.24 -18.86 10.17
C HIS A 199 17.52 -18.05 11.26
N LYS A 200 17.43 -16.73 11.10
CA LYS A 200 16.65 -15.84 11.98
C LYS A 200 15.19 -15.62 11.51
N LEU A 201 14.74 -16.33 10.46
CA LEU A 201 13.42 -16.20 9.82
C LEU A 201 12.49 -17.42 10.02
#